data_AF-A0A5J5EX08-F1
#
_entry.id   AF-A0A5J5EX08-F1
#
_cell.length_a   1.000
_cell.length_b   1.000
_cell.length_c   1.000
_cell.angle_alpha   90.00
_cell.angle_beta   90.00
_cell.angle_gamma   90.00
#
_symmetry.space_group_name_H-M   'P 1'
#
loop_
_entity.id
_entity.type
_entity.pdbx_description
1 polymer ?
#
loop_
_entity_poly.entity_id
_entity_poly.type
_entity_poly.pdbx_seq_one_letter_code
_entity_poly.pdbx_strand_id
1 'polypeptide(L)'
;MLRRFRALGIGAAAARPTLALPQHAITSVSIAPQRGMAEARGPRNEFEQEELPPGWEWDDISPLAHSELERHREARHYARIAAYEMPRLARNAAPSHRPGCPIMLAKPFVPPTKAQPLRFRYTTYMGEDHPAESKVVLEFDPRDLGLTRLEQSKLIKLVGVRYHPGKKIVKMSCEMFEHQAQNKRYLSDLVDKLISEAKNMKDTFKDIPHDFRHVKFRPLIARRQVRSFPLEWVDQALQREHERAAKTGRPLAEWVDSATEELQERKRKIAERATAAIDRRAGGLLRRQASCS
;
A
#
# COMPACT_ATOMS: atom_id res chain seq x y z
N MET A 1 -44.43 6.98 -26.14
CA MET A 1 -44.45 5.61 -25.57
C MET A 1 -43.18 5.40 -24.75
N LEU A 2 -43.33 5.35 -23.42
CA LEU A 2 -42.24 5.02 -22.51
C LEU A 2 -41.83 3.55 -22.67
N ARG A 3 -40.54 3.28 -22.83
CA ARG A 3 -39.96 2.01 -22.37
C ARG A 3 -38.76 2.29 -21.46
N ARG A 4 -39.05 2.14 -20.17
CA ARG A 4 -38.09 1.91 -19.09
C ARG A 4 -37.26 0.67 -19.46
N PHE A 5 -35.93 0.79 -19.41
CA PHE A 5 -35.09 -0.38 -19.16
C PHE A 5 -34.39 -0.19 -17.81
N ARG A 6 -34.78 -1.07 -16.89
CA ARG A 6 -34.31 -1.17 -15.52
C ARG A 6 -33.22 -2.25 -15.51
N ALA A 7 -32.08 -1.88 -14.93
CA ALA A 7 -31.11 -2.70 -14.19
C ALA A 7 -30.73 -4.09 -14.72
N LEU A 8 -29.43 -4.26 -15.00
CA LEU A 8 -28.69 -5.44 -14.56
C LEU A 8 -27.39 -4.96 -13.90
N GLY A 9 -27.35 -5.13 -12.58
CA GLY A 9 -26.12 -5.03 -11.81
C GLY A 9 -25.22 -6.22 -12.13
N ILE A 10 -23.95 -5.94 -12.38
CA ILE A 10 -22.91 -6.96 -12.48
C ILE A 10 -21.71 -6.45 -11.69
N GLY A 11 -21.40 -7.19 -10.62
CA GLY A 11 -20.04 -7.38 -10.13
C GLY A 11 -19.42 -6.22 -9.38
N ALA A 12 -19.54 -6.26 -8.05
CA ALA A 12 -18.52 -5.71 -7.18
C ALA A 12 -17.16 -6.33 -7.56
N ALA A 13 -16.35 -5.58 -8.31
CA ALA A 13 -14.97 -5.96 -8.56
C ALA A 13 -14.23 -5.88 -7.23
N ALA A 14 -13.93 -7.05 -6.66
CA ALA A 14 -13.03 -7.18 -5.54
C ALA A 14 -11.75 -6.40 -5.84
N ALA A 15 -11.50 -5.33 -5.06
CA ALA A 15 -10.26 -4.59 -5.09
C ALA A 15 -9.13 -5.57 -4.74
N ARG A 16 -8.47 -6.10 -5.77
CA ARG A 16 -7.22 -6.84 -5.60
C ARG A 16 -6.23 -5.87 -4.94
N PRO A 17 -5.59 -6.23 -3.81
CA PRO A 17 -4.49 -5.45 -3.32
C PRO A 17 -3.41 -5.49 -4.40
N THR A 18 -3.17 -4.35 -5.04
CA THR A 18 -1.96 -4.12 -5.82
C THR A 18 -0.80 -4.21 -4.84
N LEU A 19 -0.19 -5.40 -4.75
CA LEU A 19 1.15 -5.54 -4.23
C LEU A 19 2.03 -4.68 -5.13
N ALA A 20 2.35 -3.49 -4.64
CA ALA A 20 3.38 -2.64 -5.21
C ALA A 20 4.70 -3.41 -5.08
N LEU A 21 5.05 -4.13 -6.15
CA LEU A 21 6.42 -4.58 -6.35
C LEU A 21 7.31 -3.33 -6.27
N PRO A 22 8.42 -3.36 -5.50
CA PRO A 22 9.39 -2.29 -5.56
C PRO A 22 9.86 -2.21 -7.02
N GLN A 23 9.64 -1.06 -7.64
CA GLN A 23 10.28 -0.72 -8.91
C GLN A 23 11.76 -0.57 -8.63
N HIS A 24 12.50 -1.68 -8.63
CA HIS A 24 13.92 -1.61 -8.91
C HIS A 24 14.03 -1.07 -10.33
N ALA A 25 14.44 0.18 -10.43
CA ALA A 25 14.80 0.79 -11.70
C ALA A 25 15.85 -0.11 -12.35
N ILE A 26 15.42 -0.90 -13.33
CA ILE A 26 16.35 -1.51 -14.27
C ILE A 26 16.77 -0.34 -15.15
N THR A 27 17.85 0.33 -14.74
CA THR A 27 18.61 1.19 -15.62
C THR A 27 19.12 0.30 -16.75
N SER A 28 18.43 0.34 -17.89
CA SER A 28 18.95 -0.19 -19.14
C SER A 28 20.17 0.66 -19.50
N VAL A 29 21.35 0.18 -19.13
CA VAL A 29 22.61 0.74 -19.60
C VAL A 29 22.70 0.40 -21.08
N SER A 30 22.38 1.36 -21.93
CA SER A 30 22.64 1.30 -23.37
C SER A 30 24.15 1.19 -23.56
N ILE A 31 24.63 0.02 -23.98
CA ILE A 31 26.02 -0.17 -24.40
C ILE A 31 26.18 0.50 -25.76
N ALA A 32 26.68 1.74 -25.75
CA ALA A 32 27.20 2.37 -26.96
C ALA A 32 28.50 1.65 -27.38
N PRO A 33 28.76 1.45 -28.69
CA PRO A 33 30.03 0.89 -29.13
C PRO A 33 31.13 1.92 -28.88
N GLN A 34 32.02 1.65 -27.93
CA GLN A 34 33.17 2.49 -27.69
C GLN A 34 34.14 2.38 -28.88
N ARG A 35 34.34 3.52 -29.56
CA ARG A 35 35.47 3.75 -30.47
C ARG A 35 36.77 3.44 -29.73
N GLY A 36 37.70 2.80 -30.44
CA GLY A 36 39.02 2.40 -29.93
C GLY A 36 39.70 3.50 -29.13
N MET A 37 39.69 3.32 -27.81
CA MET A 37 40.57 3.98 -26.87
C MET A 37 41.68 2.97 -26.60
N ALA A 38 42.90 3.30 -26.99
CA ALA A 38 44.08 2.56 -26.59
C ALA A 38 44.05 2.39 -25.06
N GLU A 39 44.15 1.15 -24.59
CA GLU A 39 44.26 0.80 -23.18
C GLU A 39 45.53 1.44 -22.60
N ALA A 40 45.41 2.68 -22.12
CA ALA A 40 46.28 3.16 -21.06
C ALA A 40 45.91 2.35 -19.82
N ARG A 41 46.55 1.18 -19.67
CA ARG A 41 46.58 0.44 -18.41
C ARG A 41 47.01 1.43 -17.33
N GLY A 42 46.07 1.89 -16.51
CA GLY A 42 46.41 2.51 -15.23
C GLY A 42 47.35 1.58 -14.47
N PRO A 43 48.21 2.10 -13.58
CA PRO A 43 49.13 1.26 -12.81
C PRO A 43 48.31 0.14 -12.19
N ARG A 44 48.61 -1.08 -12.61
CA ARG A 44 48.04 -2.31 -12.04
C ARG A 44 48.32 -2.18 -10.56
N ASN A 45 47.30 -2.20 -9.69
CA ASN A 45 47.51 -2.02 -8.26
C ASN A 45 48.67 -2.93 -7.81
N GLU A 46 49.82 -2.34 -7.50
CA GLU A 46 51.09 -3.03 -7.18
C GLU A 46 51.06 -3.69 -5.79
N PHE A 47 49.86 -4.02 -5.30
CA PHE A 47 49.61 -4.69 -4.02
C PHE A 47 49.33 -6.19 -4.16
N GLU A 48 49.43 -6.76 -5.36
CA GLU A 48 49.18 -8.19 -5.59
C GLU A 48 50.47 -9.01 -5.56
N GLN A 49 51.09 -9.06 -4.39
CA GLN A 49 52.00 -10.12 -3.96
C GLN A 49 52.10 -10.04 -2.42
N GLU A 50 50.94 -10.08 -1.75
CA GLU A 50 50.93 -10.42 -0.33
C GLU A 50 51.34 -11.90 -0.26
N GLU A 51 52.63 -12.14 0.00
CA GLU A 51 53.16 -13.47 0.23
C GLU A 51 52.31 -14.11 1.31
N LEU A 52 51.57 -15.15 0.92
CA LEU A 52 50.75 -15.91 1.85
C LEU A 52 51.62 -16.30 3.05
N PRO A 53 51.08 -16.21 4.28
CA PRO A 53 51.84 -16.57 5.47
C PRO A 53 52.52 -17.94 5.30
N PRO A 54 53.80 -18.09 5.69
CA PRO A 54 54.49 -19.37 5.53
C PRO A 54 53.72 -20.45 6.31
N GLY A 55 53.25 -21.48 5.61
CA GLY A 55 52.37 -22.53 6.15
C GLY A 55 50.89 -22.39 5.78
N TRP A 56 50.51 -21.50 4.87
CA TRP A 56 49.14 -21.41 4.36
C TRP A 56 48.79 -22.58 3.43
N GLU A 57 47.91 -23.48 3.88
CA GLU A 57 47.54 -24.72 3.18
C GLU A 57 46.34 -24.56 2.21
N TRP A 58 45.86 -23.33 1.98
CA TRP A 58 44.65 -23.04 1.18
C TRP A 58 43.33 -23.56 1.77
N ASP A 59 43.31 -23.86 3.06
CA ASP A 59 42.16 -24.43 3.77
C ASP A 59 41.18 -23.40 4.33
N ASP A 60 41.53 -22.11 4.27
CA ASP A 60 40.67 -21.02 4.76
C ASP A 60 40.53 -19.89 3.72
N ILE A 61 39.49 -19.08 3.89
CA ILE A 61 39.17 -17.96 3.01
C ILE A 61 39.52 -16.63 3.67
N SER A 62 39.62 -15.57 2.87
CA SER A 62 39.93 -14.23 3.40
C SER A 62 38.83 -13.72 4.35
N PRO A 63 39.15 -12.80 5.28
CA PRO A 63 38.14 -12.23 6.19
C PRO A 63 36.95 -11.58 5.47
N LEU A 64 37.19 -10.97 4.31
CA LEU A 64 36.13 -10.42 3.46
C LEU A 64 35.23 -11.54 2.91
N ALA A 65 35.82 -12.64 2.44
CA ALA A 65 35.07 -13.80 1.96
C ALA A 65 34.27 -14.48 3.08
N HIS A 66 34.79 -14.53 4.31
CA HIS A 66 34.03 -14.97 5.49
C HIS A 66 32.80 -14.09 5.75
N SER A 67 32.93 -12.78 5.62
CA SER A 67 31.80 -11.85 5.79
C SER A 67 30.70 -12.08 4.75
N GLU A 68 31.08 -12.36 3.49
CA GLU A 68 30.12 -12.71 2.43
C GLU A 68 29.46 -14.07 2.68
N LEU A 69 30.23 -15.05 3.15
CA LEU A 69 29.73 -16.36 3.51
C LEU A 69 28.70 -16.27 4.65
N GLU A 70 28.97 -15.46 5.67
CA GLU A 70 28.06 -15.24 6.79
C GLU A 70 26.77 -14.55 6.33
N ARG A 71 26.87 -13.52 5.49
CA ARG A 71 25.69 -12.91 4.84
C ARG A 71 24.87 -13.94 4.07
N HIS A 72 25.51 -14.89 3.40
CA HIS A 72 24.81 -15.98 2.73
C HIS A 72 24.14 -16.94 3.74
N ARG A 73 24.78 -17.24 4.87
CA ARG A 73 24.17 -18.06 5.95
C ARG A 73 22.93 -17.38 6.53
N GLU A 74 23.00 -16.08 6.80
CA GLU A 74 21.86 -15.26 7.23
C GLU A 74 20.72 -15.30 6.21
N ALA A 75 21.03 -15.10 4.92
CA ALA A 75 20.02 -15.16 3.86
C ALA A 75 19.34 -16.54 3.81
N ARG A 76 20.09 -17.63 3.95
CA ARG A 76 19.54 -18.99 4.04
C ARG A 76 18.71 -19.20 5.30
N HIS A 77 19.10 -18.61 6.43
CA HIS A 77 18.34 -18.65 7.66
C HIS A 77 16.97 -18.00 7.48
N TYR A 78 16.91 -16.77 6.94
CA TYR A 78 15.63 -16.12 6.62
C TYR A 78 14.81 -16.89 5.57
N ALA A 79 15.45 -17.48 4.56
CA ALA A 79 14.75 -18.34 3.59
C ALA A 79 14.12 -19.58 4.26
N ARG A 80 14.79 -20.17 5.26
CA ARG A 80 14.26 -21.29 6.05
C ARG A 80 13.06 -20.88 6.89
N ILE A 81 13.14 -19.75 7.58
CA ILE A 81 12.02 -19.16 8.34
C ILE A 81 10.82 -18.92 7.39
N ALA A 82 11.07 -18.30 6.24
CA ALA A 82 10.04 -18.04 5.24
C ALA A 82 9.38 -19.33 4.70
N ALA A 83 10.16 -20.38 4.48
CA ALA A 83 9.65 -21.65 3.94
C ALA A 83 8.87 -22.47 4.98
N TYR A 84 9.33 -22.53 6.23
CA TYR A 84 8.82 -23.48 7.21
C TYR A 84 8.04 -22.84 8.36
N GLU A 85 8.41 -21.65 8.82
CA GLU A 85 7.78 -21.00 9.97
C GLU A 85 6.63 -20.07 9.56
N MET A 86 6.83 -19.23 8.55
CA MET A 86 5.80 -18.30 8.08
C MET A 86 4.47 -18.98 7.69
N PRO A 87 4.46 -20.14 7.01
CA PRO A 87 3.21 -20.84 6.70
C PRO A 87 2.50 -21.39 7.96
N ARG A 88 3.22 -21.63 9.07
CA ARG A 88 2.61 -22.06 10.34
C ARG A 88 1.81 -20.94 10.99
N LEU A 89 2.27 -19.69 10.86
CA LEU A 89 1.51 -18.51 11.32
C LEU A 89 0.16 -18.40 10.61
N ALA A 90 0.11 -18.76 9.32
CA ALA A 90 -1.11 -18.80 8.54
C ALA A 90 -1.98 -20.05 8.85
N ARG A 91 -1.38 -21.24 8.97
CA ARG A 91 -2.10 -22.52 9.14
C ARG A 91 -2.72 -22.70 10.51
N ASN A 92 -2.06 -22.25 11.57
CA ASN A 92 -2.58 -22.35 12.94
C ASN A 92 -3.82 -21.45 13.15
N ALA A 93 -4.24 -20.67 12.14
CA ALA A 93 -5.55 -20.04 12.10
C ALA A 93 -6.73 -20.99 11.82
N ALA A 94 -6.49 -22.29 11.60
CA ALA A 94 -7.54 -23.29 11.56
C ALA A 94 -8.09 -23.57 12.99
N PRO A 95 -9.40 -23.83 13.15
CA PRO A 95 -9.99 -24.14 14.45
C PRO A 95 -9.32 -25.41 15.01
N SER A 96 -8.55 -25.24 16.09
CA SER A 96 -8.02 -26.38 16.83
C SER A 96 -9.16 -27.20 17.41
N HIS A 97 -8.93 -28.51 17.55
CA HIS A 97 -9.86 -29.57 17.98
C HIS A 97 -10.51 -29.36 19.37
N ARG A 98 -10.26 -28.25 20.07
CA ARG A 98 -10.86 -27.96 21.38
C ARG A 98 -12.07 -27.04 21.18
N PRO A 99 -13.30 -27.48 21.50
CA PRO A 99 -14.48 -26.61 21.43
C PRO A 99 -14.29 -25.46 22.42
N GLY A 100 -14.22 -24.22 21.92
CA GLY A 100 -14.25 -23.00 22.73
C GLY A 100 -13.09 -22.01 22.59
N CYS A 101 -11.99 -22.32 21.89
CA CYS A 101 -10.95 -21.31 21.65
C CYS A 101 -10.06 -21.65 20.44
N PRO A 102 -10.32 -21.09 19.25
CA PRO A 102 -9.38 -21.22 18.14
C PRO A 102 -8.20 -20.28 18.38
N ILE A 103 -6.98 -20.81 18.47
CA ILE A 103 -5.74 -20.02 18.56
C ILE A 103 -5.46 -19.46 17.14
N MET A 104 -6.30 -18.54 16.66
CA MET A 104 -6.10 -17.90 15.37
C MET A 104 -5.05 -16.80 15.48
N LEU A 105 -3.80 -17.13 15.11
CA LEU A 105 -2.71 -16.14 15.03
C LEU A 105 -3.03 -15.04 13.99
N ALA A 106 -3.65 -15.42 12.88
CA ALA A 106 -4.17 -14.49 11.88
C ALA A 106 -5.68 -14.31 12.05
N LYS A 107 -6.14 -13.06 12.19
CA LYS A 107 -7.56 -12.71 12.29
C LYS A 107 -8.00 -11.98 11.03
N PRO A 108 -9.18 -12.29 10.45
CA PRO A 108 -9.69 -11.53 9.31
C PRO A 108 -9.98 -10.09 9.74
N PHE A 109 -9.77 -9.15 8.82
CA PHE A 109 -10.09 -7.75 9.06
C PHE A 109 -11.61 -7.55 9.14
N VAL A 110 -12.08 -7.05 10.29
CA VAL A 110 -13.46 -6.61 10.49
C VAL A 110 -13.47 -5.08 10.44
N PRO A 111 -14.20 -4.46 9.49
CA PRO A 111 -14.26 -3.01 9.43
C PRO A 111 -14.93 -2.45 10.70
N PRO A 112 -14.51 -1.26 11.16
CA PRO A 112 -15.12 -0.64 12.34
C PRO A 112 -16.59 -0.29 12.08
N THR A 113 -17.42 -0.50 13.11
CA THR A 113 -18.85 -0.16 13.07
C THR A 113 -19.04 1.33 13.39
N LYS A 114 -20.19 1.90 13.02
CA LYS A 114 -20.57 3.29 13.37
C LYS A 114 -20.50 3.61 14.87
N ALA A 115 -20.61 2.60 15.74
CA ALA A 115 -20.46 2.75 17.19
C ALA A 115 -19.01 3.02 17.65
N GLN A 116 -18.02 2.88 16.75
CA GLN A 116 -16.60 3.10 17.03
C GLN A 116 -16.07 4.30 16.21
N PRO A 117 -16.51 5.54 16.51
CA PRO A 117 -16.11 6.72 15.74
C PRO A 117 -14.71 7.26 16.09
N LEU A 118 -14.13 6.80 17.21
CA LEU A 118 -12.85 7.29 17.71
C LEU A 118 -11.67 6.51 17.13
N ARG A 119 -10.69 7.23 16.56
CA ARG A 119 -9.43 6.65 16.07
C ARG A 119 -8.28 7.04 16.97
N PHE A 120 -7.75 6.08 17.71
CA PHE A 120 -6.51 6.24 18.48
C PHE A 120 -5.31 5.79 17.65
N ARG A 121 -4.22 6.55 17.72
CA ARG A 121 -2.93 6.20 17.14
C ARG A 121 -1.87 6.15 18.24
N TYR A 122 -1.17 5.02 18.28
CA TYR A 122 -0.03 4.74 19.14
C TYR A 122 1.25 4.72 18.31
N THR A 123 2.37 5.06 18.93
CA THR A 123 3.70 4.98 18.33
C THR A 123 4.52 4.03 19.19
N THR A 124 5.25 3.11 18.57
CA THR A 124 6.12 2.14 19.25
C THR A 124 7.46 2.10 18.53
N TYR A 125 8.57 2.11 19.28
CA TYR A 125 9.94 2.12 18.71
C TYR A 125 10.61 0.73 18.73
N MET A 126 9.85 -0.33 19.02
CA MET A 126 10.26 -1.74 18.88
C MET A 126 11.61 -2.07 19.55
N GLY A 127 11.71 -1.88 20.86
CA GLY A 127 12.87 -2.26 21.67
C GLY A 127 13.73 -1.08 22.14
N GLU A 128 13.48 0.11 21.62
CA GLU A 128 14.07 1.36 22.11
C GLU A 128 13.10 2.11 23.02
N ASP A 129 13.60 2.56 24.18
CA ASP A 129 12.84 3.43 25.08
C ASP A 129 12.92 4.88 24.59
N HIS A 130 11.85 5.37 23.96
CA HIS A 130 11.78 6.73 23.45
C HIS A 130 10.69 7.54 24.16
N PRO A 131 10.94 8.76 24.65
CA PRO A 131 9.96 9.53 25.42
C PRO A 131 8.67 9.84 24.63
N ALA A 132 8.77 9.98 23.31
CA ALA A 132 7.59 10.19 22.44
C ALA A 132 6.69 8.95 22.30
N GLU A 133 7.10 7.79 22.81
CA GLU A 133 6.27 6.58 22.82
C GLU A 133 5.03 6.75 23.71
N SER A 134 5.16 7.53 24.79
CA SER A 134 4.05 7.82 25.72
C SER A 134 2.87 8.54 25.03
N LYS A 135 3.13 9.29 23.96
CA LYS A 135 2.16 10.14 23.27
C LYS A 135 1.07 9.34 22.57
N VAL A 136 -0.19 9.64 22.91
CA VAL A 136 -1.37 9.11 22.21
C VAL A 136 -2.04 10.21 21.42
N VAL A 137 -2.42 9.90 20.18
CA VAL A 137 -3.18 10.82 19.30
C VAL A 137 -4.58 10.28 19.10
N LEU A 138 -5.58 11.12 19.31
CA LEU A 138 -6.98 10.87 19.05
C LEU A 138 -7.45 11.70 17.85
N GLU A 139 -8.19 11.05 16.97
CA GLU A 139 -8.86 11.66 15.82
C GLU A 139 -10.31 11.18 15.74
N PHE A 140 -11.26 12.10 15.52
CA PHE A 140 -12.67 11.77 15.30
C PHE A 140 -13.39 12.85 14.47
N ASP A 141 -14.50 12.51 13.83
CA ASP A 141 -15.40 13.46 13.17
C ASP A 141 -16.54 13.85 14.14
N PRO A 142 -16.79 15.16 14.38
CA PRO A 142 -17.94 15.63 15.15
C PRO A 142 -19.30 15.08 14.70
N ARG A 143 -19.44 14.71 13.43
CA ARG A 143 -20.69 14.20 12.83
C ARG A 143 -21.03 12.78 13.29
N ASP A 144 -20.02 11.97 13.55
CA ASP A 144 -20.19 10.55 13.88
C ASP A 144 -20.58 10.34 15.37
N LEU A 145 -20.56 11.40 16.18
CA LEU A 145 -20.91 11.37 17.60
C LEU A 145 -22.42 11.39 17.88
N GLY A 146 -23.27 11.46 16.84
CA GLY A 146 -24.73 11.45 17.00
C GLY A 146 -25.32 12.71 17.63
N LEU A 147 -24.60 13.84 17.57
CA LEU A 147 -25.02 15.15 18.09
C LEU A 147 -25.96 15.88 17.12
N THR A 148 -26.81 16.78 17.62
CA THR A 148 -27.62 17.65 16.75
C THR A 148 -26.76 18.70 16.04
N ARG A 149 -27.24 19.31 14.95
CA ARG A 149 -26.46 20.30 14.17
C ARG A 149 -26.01 21.51 15.01
N LEU A 150 -26.81 21.91 16.00
CA LEU A 150 -26.46 23.01 16.92
C LEU A 150 -25.37 22.59 17.90
N GLU A 151 -25.50 21.41 18.51
CA GLU A 151 -24.49 20.81 19.39
C GLU A 151 -23.17 20.58 18.65
N GLN A 152 -23.23 20.10 17.40
CA GLN A 152 -22.04 19.93 16.54
C GLN A 152 -21.35 21.25 16.27
N SER A 153 -22.12 22.30 15.95
CA SER A 153 -21.56 23.65 15.72
C SER A 153 -20.93 24.20 17.00
N LYS A 154 -21.55 23.95 18.17
CA LYS A 154 -20.99 24.29 19.47
C LYS A 154 -19.70 23.52 19.77
N LEU A 155 -19.69 22.22 19.52
CA LEU A 155 -18.51 21.36 19.70
C LEU A 155 -17.34 21.86 18.86
N ILE A 156 -17.57 22.21 17.59
CA ILE A 156 -16.52 22.74 16.70
C ILE A 156 -15.93 24.04 17.27
N LYS A 157 -16.76 24.90 17.87
CA LYS A 157 -16.30 26.15 18.51
C LYS A 157 -15.49 25.88 19.77
N LEU A 158 -15.93 24.95 20.63
CA LEU A 158 -15.21 24.56 21.86
C LEU A 158 -13.83 23.96 21.55
N VAL A 159 -13.74 23.18 20.48
CA VAL A 159 -12.50 22.50 20.06
C VAL A 159 -11.49 23.48 19.45
N GLY A 160 -11.98 24.54 18.78
CA GLY A 160 -11.16 25.62 18.22
C GLY A 160 -10.09 25.12 17.23
N VAL A 161 -8.81 25.39 17.54
CA VAL A 161 -7.66 25.12 16.67
C VAL A 161 -7.48 23.62 16.34
N ARG A 162 -8.01 22.74 17.19
CA ARG A 162 -7.89 21.28 17.02
C ARG A 162 -8.79 20.73 15.90
N TYR A 163 -9.77 21.51 15.43
CA TYR A 163 -10.66 21.13 14.33
C TYR A 163 -10.09 21.56 12.98
N HIS A 164 -10.09 20.66 12.00
CA HIS A 164 -9.69 20.98 10.63
C HIS A 164 -10.92 21.06 9.69
N PRO A 165 -11.33 22.24 9.17
CA PRO A 165 -12.54 22.41 8.37
C PRO A 165 -12.56 21.66 7.04
N GLY A 166 -11.41 21.53 6.35
CA GLY A 166 -11.34 20.80 5.07
C GLY A 166 -11.53 19.29 5.21
N LYS A 167 -10.92 18.67 6.23
CA LYS A 167 -11.04 17.23 6.52
C LYS A 167 -12.22 16.89 7.42
N LYS A 168 -12.77 17.88 8.12
CA LYS A 168 -13.84 17.74 9.14
C LYS A 168 -13.45 16.84 10.32
N ILE A 169 -12.15 16.73 10.60
CA ILE A 169 -11.62 15.89 11.67
C ILE A 169 -11.12 16.80 12.80
N VAL A 170 -11.47 16.43 14.03
CA VAL A 170 -10.84 16.93 15.24
C VAL A 170 -9.64 16.05 15.55
N LYS A 171 -8.49 16.68 15.75
CA LYS A 171 -7.24 15.99 16.12
C LYS A 171 -6.70 16.57 17.41
N MET A 172 -6.44 15.71 18.38
CA MET A 172 -5.81 16.08 19.64
C MET A 172 -4.88 14.99 20.14
N SER A 173 -3.87 15.36 20.91
CA SER A 173 -2.92 14.42 21.49
C SER A 173 -2.68 14.72 22.95
N CYS A 174 -2.25 13.72 23.69
CA CYS A 174 -1.80 13.83 25.07
C CYS A 174 -0.48 13.09 25.24
N GLU A 175 0.47 13.76 25.91
CA GLU A 175 1.81 13.26 26.27
C GLU A 175 2.16 13.70 27.70
N MET A 176 1.15 13.97 28.53
CA MET A 176 1.33 14.54 29.87
C MET A 176 1.71 13.48 30.91
N PHE A 177 1.31 12.23 30.66
CA PHE A 177 1.60 11.09 31.53
C PHE A 177 2.65 10.17 30.92
N GLU A 178 3.36 9.45 31.78
CA GLU A 178 4.41 8.49 31.37
C GLU A 178 3.83 7.31 30.58
N HIS A 179 2.69 6.79 31.04
CA HIS A 179 2.08 5.61 30.42
C HIS A 179 1.05 5.98 29.34
N GLN A 180 1.17 5.34 28.18
CA GLN A 180 0.21 5.48 27.07
C GLN A 180 -1.25 5.21 27.48
N ALA A 181 -1.46 4.25 28.38
CA ALA A 181 -2.79 3.92 28.89
C ALA A 181 -3.45 5.09 29.63
N GLN A 182 -2.66 5.85 30.42
CA GLN A 182 -3.14 7.03 31.14
C GLN A 182 -3.45 8.16 30.16
N ASN A 183 -2.57 8.41 29.19
CA ASN A 183 -2.80 9.40 28.13
C ASN A 183 -4.06 9.08 27.30
N LYS A 184 -4.31 7.81 26.99
CA LYS A 184 -5.54 7.37 26.32
C LYS A 184 -6.78 7.66 27.16
N ARG A 185 -6.75 7.31 28.44
CA ARG A 185 -7.87 7.52 29.38
C ARG A 185 -8.18 9.02 29.54
N TYR A 186 -7.16 9.84 29.68
CA TYR A 186 -7.34 11.28 29.72
C TYR A 186 -8.02 11.83 28.46
N LEU A 187 -7.63 11.33 27.29
CA LEU A 187 -8.27 11.70 26.02
C LEU A 187 -9.73 11.23 25.94
N SER A 188 -10.09 10.04 26.44
CA SER A 188 -11.49 9.61 26.49
C SER A 188 -12.32 10.50 27.42
N ASP A 189 -11.82 10.77 28.63
CA ASP A 189 -12.52 11.60 29.61
C ASP A 189 -12.70 13.03 29.09
N LEU A 190 -11.74 13.53 28.31
CA LEU A 190 -11.83 14.84 27.66
C LEU A 190 -12.90 14.86 26.56
N VAL A 191 -13.02 13.82 25.74
CA VAL A 191 -14.09 13.70 24.74
C VAL A 191 -15.45 13.67 25.42
N ASP A 192 -15.61 12.92 26.51
CA ASP A 192 -16.86 12.86 27.25
C ASP A 192 -17.25 14.23 27.81
N LYS A 193 -16.28 14.98 28.34
CA LYS A 193 -16.47 16.38 28.77
C LYS A 193 -16.86 17.29 27.61
N LEU A 194 -16.23 17.15 26.44
CA LEU A 194 -16.60 17.93 25.26
C LEU A 194 -18.03 17.61 24.78
N ILE A 195 -18.42 16.35 24.84
CA ILE A 195 -19.79 15.91 24.50
C ILE A 195 -20.80 16.46 25.52
N SER A 196 -20.48 16.41 26.82
CA SER A 196 -21.36 16.99 27.84
C SER A 196 -21.53 18.50 27.66
N GLU A 197 -20.43 19.21 27.41
CA GLU A 197 -20.49 20.67 27.17
C GLU A 197 -21.20 21.04 25.86
N ALA A 198 -21.06 20.21 24.83
CA ALA A 198 -21.80 20.40 23.58
C ALA A 198 -23.31 20.22 23.78
N LYS A 199 -23.73 19.26 24.62
CA LYS A 199 -25.14 19.00 24.97
C LYS A 199 -25.72 20.01 25.95
N ASN A 200 -24.88 20.72 26.72
CA ASN A 200 -25.34 21.76 27.65
C ASN A 200 -25.91 22.96 26.88
N MET A 201 -27.23 23.05 26.75
CA MET A 201 -27.91 24.10 25.95
C MET A 201 -28.05 25.47 26.64
N LYS A 202 -27.43 25.68 27.82
CA LYS A 202 -27.47 26.97 28.54
C LYS A 202 -26.94 28.13 27.69
N ASP A 203 -25.87 27.87 26.93
CA ASP A 203 -25.31 28.76 25.93
C ASP A 203 -25.08 27.99 24.64
N THR A 204 -25.62 28.50 23.52
CA THR A 204 -25.59 27.83 22.20
C THR A 204 -24.53 28.45 21.27
N PHE A 205 -23.86 29.53 21.68
CA PHE A 205 -22.86 30.25 20.88
C PHE A 205 -23.30 30.58 19.45
N LYS A 206 -24.58 30.92 19.21
CA LYS A 206 -25.09 31.18 17.84
C LYS A 206 -24.55 32.47 17.24
N ASP A 207 -24.32 33.44 18.11
CA ASP A 207 -23.73 34.74 17.86
C ASP A 207 -22.26 34.65 17.39
N ILE A 208 -21.49 33.68 17.89
CA ILE A 208 -20.09 33.53 17.55
C ILE A 208 -19.93 32.79 16.20
N PRO A 209 -19.28 33.37 15.18
CA PRO A 209 -18.99 32.68 13.93
C PRO A 209 -17.93 31.58 14.12
N HIS A 210 -17.86 30.62 13.19
CA HIS A 210 -16.80 29.61 13.24
C HIS A 210 -15.46 30.24 12.83
N ASP A 211 -14.47 30.16 13.72
CA ASP A 211 -13.12 30.61 13.41
C ASP A 211 -12.30 29.47 12.77
N PHE A 212 -11.80 29.73 11.56
CA PHE A 212 -10.95 28.81 10.80
C PHE A 212 -9.58 29.42 10.45
N ARG A 213 -9.20 30.54 11.07
CA ARG A 213 -7.95 31.27 10.76
C ARG A 213 -6.69 30.46 11.00
N HIS A 214 -6.73 29.49 11.92
CA HIS A 214 -5.59 28.59 12.20
C HIS A 214 -5.30 27.63 11.04
N VAL A 215 -6.29 27.29 10.23
CA VAL A 215 -6.10 26.44 9.06
C VAL A 215 -5.73 27.32 7.89
N LYS A 216 -4.43 27.31 7.57
CA LYS A 216 -3.93 27.88 6.33
C LYS A 216 -4.43 27.04 5.17
N PHE A 217 -5.58 27.42 4.61
CA PHE A 217 -6.01 26.92 3.33
C PHE A 217 -4.98 27.36 2.31
N ARG A 218 -4.12 26.44 1.89
CA ARG A 218 -3.31 26.67 0.70
C ARG A 218 -4.31 26.80 -0.43
N PRO A 219 -4.47 27.99 -1.05
CA PRO A 219 -5.39 28.13 -2.15
C PRO A 219 -4.99 27.06 -3.17
N LEU A 220 -5.97 26.26 -3.54
CA LEU A 220 -5.86 25.11 -4.43
C LEU A 220 -5.17 25.46 -5.76
N ILE A 221 -5.12 26.76 -6.06
CA ILE A 221 -4.37 27.46 -7.10
C ILE A 221 -2.85 27.18 -7.07
N ALA A 222 -2.23 27.01 -5.90
CA ALA A 222 -0.77 27.04 -5.81
C ALA A 222 -0.04 25.72 -6.07
N ARG A 223 -0.65 24.52 -5.97
CA ARG A 223 0.13 23.26 -6.08
C ARG A 223 -0.52 22.02 -6.71
N ARG A 224 -1.85 21.85 -6.80
CA ARG A 224 -2.38 20.56 -7.30
C ARG A 224 -3.76 20.52 -7.93
N GLN A 225 -4.67 21.45 -7.61
CA GLN A 225 -6.09 21.28 -7.95
C GLN A 225 -6.63 22.34 -8.93
N VAL A 226 -5.79 23.27 -9.38
CA VAL A 226 -6.12 24.22 -10.47
C VAL A 226 -5.50 23.81 -11.81
N ARG A 227 -4.85 22.65 -11.86
CA ARG A 227 -4.52 21.98 -13.12
C ARG A 227 -5.17 20.60 -13.16
N SER A 228 -6.48 20.53 -12.91
CA SER A 228 -7.25 19.43 -13.46
C SER A 228 -7.19 19.54 -14.99
N PHE A 229 -7.03 18.42 -15.68
CA PHE A 229 -7.08 18.44 -17.14
C PHE A 229 -8.43 19.01 -17.58
N PRO A 230 -8.47 20.03 -18.46
CA PRO A 230 -9.72 20.57 -18.96
C PRO A 230 -10.53 19.45 -19.61
N LEU A 231 -11.76 19.24 -19.14
CA LEU A 231 -12.62 18.19 -19.69
C LEU A 231 -12.90 18.44 -21.18
N GLU A 232 -12.99 19.71 -21.57
CA GLU A 232 -13.15 20.13 -22.96
C GLU A 232 -12.06 19.59 -23.89
N TRP A 233 -10.83 19.42 -23.40
CA TRP A 233 -9.75 18.86 -24.21
C TRP A 233 -9.89 17.34 -24.40
N VAL A 234 -10.54 16.66 -23.45
CA VAL A 234 -10.92 15.25 -23.62
C VAL A 234 -11.97 15.15 -24.71
N ASP A 235 -12.99 16.03 -24.66
CA ASP A 235 -14.07 16.05 -25.63
C ASP A 235 -13.57 16.38 -27.04
N GLN A 236 -12.64 17.35 -27.17
CA GLN A 236 -11.99 17.67 -28.45
C GLN A 236 -11.12 16.52 -28.98
N ALA A 237 -10.41 15.80 -28.10
CA ALA A 237 -9.63 14.63 -28.51
C ALA A 237 -10.55 13.52 -29.05
N LEU A 238 -11.65 13.23 -28.35
CA LEU A 238 -12.67 12.28 -28.79
C LEU A 238 -13.29 12.70 -30.13
N GLN A 239 -13.65 13.98 -30.30
CA GLN A 239 -14.17 14.51 -31.57
C GLN A 239 -13.19 14.30 -32.72
N ARG A 240 -11.91 14.62 -32.52
CA ARG A 240 -10.86 14.40 -33.54
C ARG A 240 -10.68 12.92 -33.87
N GLU A 241 -10.81 12.01 -32.90
CA GLU A 241 -10.77 10.57 -33.15
C GLU A 241 -11.98 10.09 -33.97
N HIS A 242 -13.18 10.56 -33.64
CA HIS A 242 -14.38 10.29 -34.44
C HIS A 242 -14.25 10.80 -35.88
N GLU A 243 -13.72 12.01 -36.08
CA GLU A 243 -13.47 12.57 -37.41
C GLU A 243 -12.42 11.77 -38.20
N ARG A 244 -11.35 11.31 -37.54
CA ARG A 244 -10.34 10.44 -38.17
C ARG A 244 -10.94 9.11 -38.61
N ALA A 245 -11.74 8.48 -37.75
CA ALA A 245 -12.44 7.24 -38.08
C ALA A 245 -13.43 7.41 -39.26
N ALA A 246 -14.13 8.53 -39.32
CA ALA A 246 -15.00 8.86 -40.44
C ALA A 246 -14.23 9.04 -41.76
N LYS A 247 -13.04 9.66 -41.71
CA LYS A 247 -12.17 9.87 -42.89
C LYS A 247 -11.51 8.60 -43.41
N THR A 248 -11.13 7.67 -42.52
CA THR A 248 -10.51 6.39 -42.91
C THR A 248 -11.53 5.33 -43.34
N GLY A 249 -12.84 5.62 -43.22
CA GLY A 249 -13.93 4.77 -43.66
C GLY A 249 -14.12 3.49 -42.84
N ARG A 250 -13.38 3.31 -41.74
CA ARG A 250 -13.53 2.17 -40.83
C ARG A 250 -14.19 2.65 -39.53
N PRO A 251 -15.44 2.24 -39.25
CA PRO A 251 -16.10 2.62 -38.00
C PRO A 251 -15.34 2.07 -36.80
N LEU A 252 -15.35 2.82 -35.69
CA LEU A 252 -14.64 2.48 -34.45
C LEU A 252 -14.98 1.07 -33.91
N ALA A 253 -16.18 0.56 -34.22
CA ALA A 253 -16.61 -0.79 -33.88
C ALA A 253 -15.70 -1.87 -34.48
N GLU A 254 -15.28 -1.73 -35.74
CA GLU A 254 -14.40 -2.70 -36.40
C GLU A 254 -13.01 -2.76 -35.76
N TRP A 255 -12.53 -1.64 -35.21
CA TRP A 255 -11.26 -1.60 -34.46
C TRP A 255 -11.38 -2.29 -33.10
N VAL A 256 -12.52 -2.13 -32.43
CA VAL A 256 -12.77 -2.83 -31.16
C VAL A 256 -12.93 -4.33 -31.42
N ASP A 257 -13.66 -4.69 -32.47
CA ASP A 257 -13.86 -6.08 -32.88
C ASP A 257 -12.51 -6.72 -33.28
N SER A 258 -11.71 -6.06 -34.11
CA SER A 258 -10.37 -6.55 -34.48
C SER A 258 -9.43 -6.67 -33.28
N ALA A 259 -9.45 -5.69 -32.35
CA ALA A 259 -8.64 -5.75 -31.14
C ALA A 259 -9.09 -6.89 -30.19
N THR A 260 -10.40 -7.18 -30.14
CA THR A 260 -10.92 -8.30 -29.37
C THR A 260 -10.59 -9.65 -29.99
N GLU A 261 -10.63 -9.76 -31.32
CA GLU A 261 -10.22 -10.95 -32.07
C GLU A 261 -8.72 -11.22 -31.90
N GLU A 262 -7.87 -10.20 -32.01
CA GLU A 262 -6.43 -10.31 -31.73
C GLU A 262 -6.14 -10.76 -30.29
N LEU A 263 -6.91 -10.26 -29.32
CA LEU A 263 -6.83 -10.70 -27.93
C LEU A 263 -7.27 -12.15 -27.75
N GLN A 264 -8.31 -12.59 -28.45
CA GLN A 264 -8.77 -13.97 -28.43
C GLN A 264 -7.75 -14.90 -29.09
N GLU A 265 -7.14 -14.51 -30.19
CA GLU A 265 -6.11 -15.27 -30.88
C GLU A 265 -4.84 -15.39 -30.02
N ARG A 266 -4.44 -14.30 -29.34
CA ARG A 266 -3.35 -14.34 -28.35
C ARG A 266 -3.65 -15.29 -27.20
N LYS A 267 -4.89 -15.28 -26.67
CA LYS A 267 -5.32 -16.23 -25.63
C LYS A 267 -5.25 -17.68 -26.13
N ARG A 268 -5.66 -17.95 -27.37
CA ARG A 268 -5.55 -19.28 -28.01
C ARG A 268 -4.09 -19.71 -28.14
N LYS A 269 -3.20 -18.84 -28.67
CA LYS A 269 -1.76 -19.13 -28.77
C LYS A 269 -1.10 -19.37 -27.40
N ILE A 270 -1.54 -18.65 -26.36
CA ILE A 270 -1.07 -18.90 -24.98
C ILE A 270 -1.57 -20.26 -24.47
N ALA A 271 -2.84 -20.61 -24.73
CA ALA A 271 -3.39 -21.91 -24.36
C ALA A 271 -2.68 -23.06 -25.09
N GLU A 272 -2.42 -22.93 -26.39
CA GLU A 272 -1.66 -23.89 -27.20
C GLU A 272 -0.21 -24.04 -26.73
N ARG A 273 0.42 -22.92 -26.33
CA ARG A 273 1.74 -22.97 -25.70
C ARG A 273 1.71 -23.70 -24.35
N ALA A 274 0.64 -23.53 -23.58
CA ALA A 274 0.46 -24.21 -22.30
C ALA A 274 0.21 -25.70 -22.50
N THR A 275 -0.63 -26.11 -23.46
CA THR A 275 -0.85 -27.53 -23.77
C THR A 275 0.42 -28.18 -24.32
N ALA A 276 1.13 -27.53 -25.24
CA ALA A 276 2.42 -28.01 -25.75
C ALA A 276 3.51 -28.09 -24.66
N ALA A 277 3.41 -27.30 -23.59
CA ALA A 277 4.30 -27.42 -22.42
C ALA A 277 3.89 -28.61 -21.53
N ILE A 278 2.59 -28.88 -21.38
CA ILE A 278 2.06 -30.05 -20.68
C ILE A 278 2.45 -31.33 -21.42
N ASP A 279 2.30 -31.39 -22.74
CA ASP A 279 2.66 -32.55 -23.57
C ASP A 279 4.17 -32.82 -23.56
N ARG A 280 5.01 -31.77 -23.58
CA ARG A 280 6.46 -31.91 -23.39
C ARG A 280 6.81 -32.47 -22.01
N ARG A 281 6.06 -32.08 -20.98
CA ARG A 281 6.25 -32.58 -19.62
C ARG A 281 5.78 -34.03 -19.46
N ALA A 282 4.67 -34.41 -20.11
CA ALA A 282 4.17 -35.78 -20.16
C ALA A 282 5.10 -36.72 -20.96
N GLY A 283 5.60 -36.28 -22.12
CA GLY A 283 6.59 -37.01 -22.91
C GLY A 283 7.94 -37.13 -22.21
N GLY A 284 8.33 -36.14 -21.39
CA GLY A 284 9.49 -36.22 -20.51
C GLY A 284 9.31 -37.23 -19.37
N LEU A 285 8.09 -37.39 -18.84
CA LEU A 285 7.76 -38.41 -17.84
C LEU A 285 7.76 -39.82 -18.44
N LEU A 286 7.21 -40.02 -19.63
CA LEU A 286 7.22 -41.30 -20.34
C LEU A 286 8.65 -41.75 -20.71
N ARG A 287 9.53 -40.83 -21.15
CA ARG A 287 10.95 -41.15 -21.37
C ARG A 287 11.69 -41.53 -20.09
N ARG A 288 11.37 -40.90 -18.96
CA ARG A 288 11.96 -41.23 -17.66
C ARG A 288 11.47 -42.58 -17.11
N GLN A 289 10.24 -42.98 -17.41
CA GLN A 289 9.73 -44.32 -17.07
C GLN A 289 10.36 -45.40 -17.95
N ALA A 290 10.57 -45.13 -19.25
CA ALA A 290 11.24 -46.05 -20.16
C ALA A 290 12.75 -46.25 -19.89
N SER A 291 13.42 -45.27 -19.25
CA SER A 291 14.83 -45.39 -18.83
C SER A 291 15.03 -46.07 -17.46
N CYS A 292 13.96 -46.51 -16.81
CA CYS A 292 13.98 -47.17 -15.50
C CYS A 292 13.50 -48.64 -15.57
N SER A 293 13.42 -49.22 -16.77
CA SER A 293 13.16 -50.66 -17.00
C SER A 293 14.39 -51.36 -17.55
#